data_AF-A0A183DUG1-F1
#
_entry.id   AF-A0A183DUG1-F1
#
_cell.length_a   1.000
_cell.length_b   1.000
_cell.length_c   1.000
_cell.angle_alpha   90.00
_cell.angle_beta   90.00
_cell.angle_gamma   90.00
#
_symmetry.space_group_name_H-M   'P 1'
#
loop_
_entity.id
_entity.type
_entity.pdbx_description
1 polymer ?
#
loop_
_entity_poly.entity_id
_entity_poly.type
_entity_poly.pdbx_seq_one_letter_code
_entity_poly.pdbx_strand_id
1 'polypeptide(L)'
;MKMNFAAPEIVTKEKDVGIVIAGMTVWLSDIEPAPPKHTEILGRPLQRVALYVLKRMNLVPEHVETRPLYSAINPDIQCGKLEMFVDLFPHSIGPVPSPLNISPRRPHKFQLRVAVWSVRNVILTKRTMGKPVSYGQISCFTDH
;
A
#
# COMPACT_ATOMS: atom_id res chain seq x y z
N MET A 1 21.60 -4.56 -2.23
CA MET A 1 21.46 -5.73 -3.14
C MET A 1 20.89 -5.22 -4.45
N LYS A 2 21.69 -5.17 -5.52
CA LYS A 2 21.22 -4.68 -6.83
C LYS A 2 20.60 -5.86 -7.56
N MET A 3 19.28 -5.85 -7.74
CA MET A 3 18.57 -6.94 -8.42
C MET A 3 18.34 -6.54 -9.87
N ASN A 4 18.90 -7.31 -10.80
CA ASN A 4 18.76 -7.11 -12.24
C ASN A 4 17.64 -8.02 -12.78
N PHE A 5 16.40 -7.80 -12.33
CA PHE A 5 15.23 -8.45 -12.94
C PHE A 5 14.70 -7.58 -14.07
N ALA A 6 14.34 -8.20 -15.19
CA ALA A 6 13.55 -7.54 -16.22
C ALA A 6 12.20 -7.08 -15.62
N ALA A 7 11.63 -6.02 -16.19
CA ALA A 7 10.32 -5.54 -15.76
C ALA A 7 9.28 -6.67 -15.93
N PRO A 8 8.46 -6.94 -14.91
CA PRO A 8 7.40 -7.94 -15.03
C PRO A 8 6.34 -7.47 -16.03
N GLU A 9 5.89 -8.38 -16.89
CA GLU A 9 4.83 -8.10 -17.86
C GLU A 9 3.48 -8.57 -17.32
N ILE A 10 2.45 -7.74 -17.47
CA ILE A 10 1.10 -8.08 -17.04
C ILE A 10 0.39 -8.72 -18.24
N VAL A 11 -0.09 -9.95 -18.05
CA VAL A 11 -0.85 -10.68 -19.06
C VAL A 11 -2.27 -10.91 -18.57
N THR A 12 -3.23 -10.80 -19.48
CA THR A 12 -4.64 -11.04 -19.19
C THR A 12 -5.21 -12.04 -20.20
N LYS A 13 -5.98 -13.00 -19.69
CA LYS A 13 -6.77 -13.95 -20.47
C LYS A 13 -8.21 -13.77 -20.01
N GLU A 14 -9.20 -13.71 -20.89
CA GLU A 14 -10.64 -13.47 -20.60
C GLU A 14 -11.05 -13.04 -19.16
N LYS A 15 -10.97 -13.94 -18.17
CA LYS A 15 -11.31 -13.70 -16.75
C LYS A 15 -10.18 -13.95 -15.74
N ASP A 16 -8.95 -14.10 -16.21
CA ASP A 16 -7.76 -14.40 -15.44
C ASP A 16 -6.65 -13.37 -15.68
N VAL A 17 -5.81 -13.17 -14.67
CA VAL A 17 -4.69 -12.24 -14.70
C VAL A 17 -3.42 -12.98 -14.31
N GLY A 18 -2.34 -12.69 -15.02
CA GLY A 18 -1.04 -13.27 -14.76
C GLY A 18 0.07 -12.23 -14.82
N ILE A 19 1.21 -12.60 -14.24
CA ILE A 19 2.44 -11.83 -14.28
C ILE A 19 3.53 -12.72 -14.87
N VAL A 20 4.22 -12.22 -15.88
CA VAL A 20 5.43 -12.82 -16.44
C VAL A 20 6.63 -12.22 -15.73
N ILE A 21 7.45 -13.05 -15.09
CA ILE A 21 8.68 -12.63 -14.42
C ILE A 21 9.75 -13.71 -14.57
N ALA A 22 10.98 -13.31 -14.90
CA ALA A 22 12.11 -14.22 -15.14
C ALA A 22 11.80 -15.36 -16.15
N GLY A 23 10.96 -15.07 -17.17
CA GLY A 23 10.55 -16.05 -18.18
C GLY A 23 9.47 -17.05 -17.71
N MET A 24 8.94 -16.90 -16.50
CA MET A 24 7.84 -17.71 -15.97
C MET A 24 6.55 -16.89 -15.92
N THR A 25 5.45 -17.50 -16.33
CA THR A 25 4.12 -16.91 -16.18
C THR A 25 3.44 -17.50 -14.95
N VAL A 26 2.96 -16.63 -14.06
CA VAL A 26 2.18 -17.03 -12.88
C VAL A 26 0.77 -16.48 -13.03
N TRP A 27 -0.23 -17.36 -13.10
CA TRP A 27 -1.64 -16.99 -13.20
C TRP A 27 -2.32 -16.97 -11.84
N LEU A 28 -3.37 -16.14 -11.70
CA LEU A 28 -4.17 -16.11 -10.49
C LEU A 28 -4.89 -17.45 -10.26
N SER A 29 -5.41 -18.06 -11.33
CA SER A 29 -6.08 -19.37 -11.28
C SER A 29 -5.17 -20.49 -10.76
N ASP A 30 -3.87 -20.43 -11.06
CA ASP A 30 -2.89 -21.41 -10.57
C ASP A 30 -2.63 -21.27 -9.06
N ILE A 31 -2.66 -20.04 -8.55
CA ILE A 31 -2.43 -19.74 -7.12
C ILE A 31 -3.72 -20.01 -6.31
N GLU A 32 -4.87 -19.80 -6.93
CA GLU A 32 -6.17 -19.76 -6.25
C GLU A 32 -7.21 -20.58 -7.02
N PRO A 33 -7.14 -21.92 -6.92
CA PRO A 33 -8.01 -22.81 -7.67
C PRO A 33 -9.48 -22.74 -7.23
N ALA A 34 -9.76 -22.12 -6.07
CA ALA A 34 -11.10 -21.94 -5.54
C ALA A 34 -11.36 -20.46 -5.21
N PRO A 35 -12.62 -20.00 -5.33
CA PRO A 35 -12.98 -18.62 -4.98
C PRO A 35 -12.65 -18.31 -3.51
N PRO A 36 -12.02 -17.16 -3.22
CA PRO A 36 -11.70 -16.76 -1.85
C PRO A 36 -12.98 -16.51 -1.04
N LYS A 37 -12.98 -16.97 0.22
CA LYS A 37 -14.14 -16.85 1.12
C LYS A 37 -14.39 -15.43 1.63
N HIS A 38 -13.35 -14.58 1.66
CA HIS A 38 -13.40 -13.21 2.17
C HIS A 38 -12.95 -12.21 1.11
N THR A 39 -13.81 -11.97 0.12
CA THR A 39 -13.55 -11.02 -0.97
C THR A 39 -13.47 -9.57 -0.51
N GLU A 40 -14.08 -9.23 0.63
CA GLU A 40 -14.17 -7.85 1.15
C GLU A 40 -12.81 -7.27 1.55
N ILE A 41 -11.89 -8.12 2.00
CA ILE A 41 -10.59 -7.74 2.60
C ILE A 41 -9.45 -8.00 1.61
N LEU A 42 -9.75 -8.64 0.48
CA LEU A 42 -8.75 -9.10 -0.47
C LEU A 42 -8.36 -7.99 -1.44
N GLY A 43 -7.06 -7.93 -1.76
CA GLY A 43 -6.57 -7.06 -2.83
C GLY A 43 -7.17 -7.41 -4.20
N ARG A 44 -7.05 -6.50 -5.16
CA ARG A 44 -7.47 -6.76 -6.54
C ARG A 44 -6.73 -7.98 -7.11
N PRO A 45 -7.30 -8.71 -8.09
CA PRO A 45 -6.67 -9.87 -8.74
C PRO A 45 -5.17 -9.71 -9.03
N LEU A 46 -4.78 -8.63 -9.70
CA LEU A 46 -3.38 -8.35 -10.03
C LEU A 46 -2.47 -8.18 -8.80
N GLN A 47 -2.98 -7.53 -7.75
CA GLN A 47 -2.22 -7.31 -6.51
C GLN A 47 -1.92 -8.63 -5.79
N ARG A 48 -2.84 -9.59 -5.88
CA ARG A 48 -2.70 -10.92 -5.28
C ARG A 48 -1.63 -11.74 -6.00
N VAL A 49 -1.64 -11.75 -7.34
CA VAL A 49 -0.58 -12.40 -8.14
C VAL A 49 0.77 -11.74 -7.88
N ALA A 50 0.83 -10.40 -7.88
CA ALA A 50 2.06 -9.65 -7.60
C ALA A 50 2.63 -10.03 -6.23
N LEU A 51 1.79 -10.01 -5.20
CA LEU A 51 2.20 -10.35 -3.85
C LEU A 51 2.71 -11.80 -3.74
N TYR A 52 2.05 -12.75 -4.40
CA TYR A 52 2.51 -14.14 -4.43
C TYR A 52 3.92 -14.24 -5.05
N VAL A 53 4.14 -13.58 -6.19
CA VAL A 53 5.45 -13.53 -6.86
C VAL A 53 6.51 -12.93 -5.94
N LEU A 54 6.24 -11.80 -5.30
CA LEU A 54 7.17 -11.12 -4.40
C LEU A 54 7.58 -11.98 -3.20
N LYS A 55 6.62 -12.73 -2.64
CA LYS A 55 6.88 -13.70 -1.57
C LYS A 55 7.73 -14.87 -2.04
N ARG A 56 7.43 -15.44 -3.21
CA ARG A 56 8.17 -16.58 -3.78
C ARG A 56 9.61 -16.24 -4.11
N MET A 57 9.88 -15.00 -4.52
CA MET A 57 11.22 -14.48 -4.78
C MET A 57 11.92 -13.97 -3.51
N ASN A 58 11.28 -14.11 -2.33
CA ASN A 58 11.78 -13.64 -1.04
C ASN A 58 12.15 -12.14 -1.04
N LEU A 59 11.44 -11.35 -1.85
CA LEU A 59 11.64 -9.89 -1.93
C LEU A 59 10.88 -9.17 -0.81
N VAL A 60 9.81 -9.80 -0.33
CA VAL A 60 8.93 -9.27 0.71
C VAL A 60 8.63 -10.41 1.70
N PRO A 61 9.58 -10.75 2.59
CA PRO A 61 9.41 -11.86 3.55
C PRO A 61 8.25 -11.61 4.53
N GLU A 62 7.98 -10.34 4.87
CA GLU A 62 6.74 -9.87 5.50
C GLU A 62 6.15 -8.73 4.65
N HIS A 63 4.82 -8.63 4.55
CA HIS A 63 4.12 -7.56 3.79
C HIS A 63 4.50 -6.14 4.21
N VAL A 64 5.09 -6.01 5.40
CA VAL A 64 5.77 -4.83 5.92
C VAL A 64 7.11 -5.37 6.37
N GLU A 65 8.23 -4.86 5.84
CA GLU A 65 9.52 -5.30 6.38
C GLU A 65 9.62 -4.75 7.79
N THR A 66 9.54 -5.65 8.78
CA THR A 66 9.61 -5.25 10.16
C THR A 66 10.84 -5.77 10.87
N ARG A 67 11.78 -4.87 11.17
CA ARG A 67 13.01 -5.22 11.89
C ARG A 67 13.04 -4.53 13.25
N PRO A 68 13.16 -5.28 14.37
CA PRO A 68 13.39 -4.68 15.67
C PRO A 68 14.72 -3.92 15.66
N LEU A 69 14.72 -2.73 16.25
CA LEU A 69 15.93 -1.94 16.43
C LEU A 69 16.48 -2.20 17.83
N TYR A 70 17.77 -2.49 17.91
CA TYR A 70 18.49 -2.68 19.16
C TYR A 70 19.56 -1.59 19.33
N SER A 71 19.80 -1.19 20.58
CA SER A 71 20.88 -0.26 20.90
C SER A 71 22.21 -1.01 21.00
N ALA A 72 23.29 -0.41 20.52
CA ALA A 72 24.65 -0.94 20.71
C ALA A 72 25.03 -1.07 22.20
N ILE A 73 24.39 -0.28 23.07
CA ILE A 73 24.64 -0.27 24.51
C ILE A 73 23.88 -1.40 25.22
N ASN A 74 22.68 -1.76 24.73
CA ASN A 74 21.83 -2.80 25.29
C ASN A 74 21.24 -3.66 24.15
N PRO A 75 21.99 -4.67 23.65
CA PRO A 75 21.57 -5.49 22.50
C PRO A 75 20.34 -6.35 22.77
N ASP A 76 20.05 -6.66 24.04
CA ASP A 76 18.95 -7.54 24.43
C ASP A 76 17.60 -6.80 24.53
N ILE A 77 17.61 -5.46 24.47
CA ILE A 77 16.40 -4.64 24.64
C ILE A 77 16.02 -3.99 23.32
N GLN A 78 14.82 -4.30 22.84
CA GLN A 78 14.25 -3.67 21.65
C GLN A 78 13.94 -2.19 21.94
N CYS A 79 14.55 -1.29 21.17
CA CYS A 79 14.39 0.17 21.28
C CYS A 79 13.40 0.75 20.26
N GLY A 80 12.81 -0.08 19.41
CA GLY A 80 11.86 0.34 18.39
C GLY A 80 11.69 -0.72 17.31
N LYS A 81 10.96 -0.37 16.26
CA LYS A 81 10.68 -1.23 15.12
C LYS A 81 10.75 -0.39 13.85
N LEU A 82 11.60 -0.77 12.90
CA LEU A 82 11.57 -0.22 11.56
C LEU A 82 10.41 -0.88 10.82
N GLU A 83 9.51 -0.08 10.27
CA GLU A 83 8.44 -0.54 9.36
C GLU A 83 8.69 0.10 8.00
N MET A 84 8.96 -0.72 6.97
CA MET A 84 9.25 -0.23 5.61
C MET A 84 8.24 -0.78 4.62
N PHE A 85 7.70 0.13 3.81
CA PHE A 85 6.94 -0.19 2.61
C PHE A 85 7.90 -0.19 1.42
N VAL A 86 7.95 -1.29 0.67
CA VAL A 86 8.79 -1.41 -0.53
C VAL A 86 7.90 -1.28 -1.75
N ASP A 87 8.11 -0.21 -2.51
CA ASP A 87 7.53 -0.06 -3.84
C ASP A 87 8.54 -0.51 -4.90
N LEU A 88 8.10 -1.36 -5.82
CA LEU A 88 8.91 -1.88 -6.91
C LEU A 88 8.42 -1.27 -8.23
N PHE A 89 9.31 -0.57 -8.91
CA PHE A 89 9.02 0.06 -10.20
C PHE A 89 9.87 -0.55 -11.32
N PRO A 90 9.30 -0.74 -12.52
CA PRO A 90 10.09 -0.99 -13.73
C PRO A 90 11.13 0.12 -13.96
N HIS A 91 12.33 -0.26 -14.39
CA HIS A 91 13.39 0.70 -14.75
C HIS A 91 12.96 1.67 -15.88
N SER A 92 12.02 1.25 -16.73
CA SER A 92 11.47 2.07 -17.82
C SER A 92 10.67 3.28 -17.36
N ILE A 93 10.18 3.29 -16.12
CA ILE A 93 9.41 4.41 -15.55
C ILE A 93 10.32 5.59 -15.14
N GLY A 94 11.64 5.42 -15.22
CA GLY A 94 12.63 6.41 -14.85
C GLY A 94 13.13 6.24 -13.42
N PRO A 95 13.95 7.17 -12.94
CA PRO A 95 14.52 7.09 -11.59
C PRO A 95 13.44 7.17 -10.51
N VAL A 96 13.67 6.49 -9.39
CA VAL A 96 12.81 6.59 -8.20
C VAL A 96 12.67 8.07 -7.82
N PRO A 97 11.44 8.57 -7.58
CA PRO A 97 11.23 9.96 -7.18
C PRO A 97 12.05 10.29 -5.91
N SER A 98 12.44 11.56 -5.77
CA SER A 98 13.20 12.03 -4.61
C SER A 98 12.50 11.64 -3.30
N PRO A 99 13.26 11.31 -2.22
CA PRO A 99 12.67 10.92 -0.95
C PRO A 99 11.63 11.92 -0.47
N LEU A 100 10.44 11.41 -0.10
CA LEU A 100 9.41 12.25 0.47
C LEU A 100 9.93 12.83 1.80
N ASN A 101 9.81 14.15 1.97
CA ASN A 101 10.11 14.75 3.25
C ASN A 101 9.03 14.35 4.28
N ILE A 102 9.38 13.38 5.13
CA ILE A 102 8.53 12.89 6.23
C ILE A 102 8.73 13.65 7.54
N SER A 103 9.44 14.80 7.51
CA SER A 103 9.55 15.65 8.69
C SER A 103 8.15 15.95 9.24
N PRO A 104 7.97 15.96 10.58
CA PRO A 104 6.69 16.27 11.17
C PRO A 104 6.11 17.53 10.52
N ARG A 105 4.85 17.44 10.07
CA ARG A 105 4.14 18.60 9.50
C ARG A 105 4.26 19.74 10.51
N ARG A 106 4.78 20.89 10.08
CA ARG A 106 4.81 22.08 10.93
C ARG A 106 3.37 22.43 11.30
N PRO A 107 3.03 22.52 12.60
CA PRO A 107 1.67 22.85 13.01
C PRO A 107 1.32 24.25 12.50
N HIS A 108 0.17 24.38 11.83
CA HIS A 108 -0.43 25.70 11.65
C HIS A 108 -0.82 26.22 13.04
N LYS A 109 -0.52 27.49 13.33
CA LYS A 109 -0.73 28.09 14.67
C LYS A 109 -2.15 27.88 15.19
N PHE A 110 -3.13 27.85 14.29
CA PHE A 110 -4.54 27.61 14.59
C PHE A 110 -5.15 26.72 13.50
N GLN A 111 -6.03 25.79 13.90
CA GLN A 111 -6.88 25.03 12.98
C GLN A 111 -8.33 25.19 13.43
N LEU A 112 -9.20 25.71 12.56
CA LEU A 112 -10.64 25.69 12.80
C LEU A 112 -11.22 24.36 12.29
N ARG A 113 -11.77 23.54 13.19
CA ARG A 113 -12.51 22.33 12.86
C ARG A 113 -14.01 22.59 13.07
N VAL A 114 -14.78 22.59 11.98
CA VAL A 114 -16.24 22.72 12.05
C VAL A 114 -16.86 21.35 11.81
N ALA A 115 -17.60 20.86 12.81
CA ALA A 115 -18.44 19.68 12.68
C ALA A 115 -19.88 20.12 12.39
N VAL A 116 -20.35 19.85 11.16
CA VAL A 116 -21.73 20.14 10.77
C VAL A 116 -22.55 18.87 10.92
N TRP A 117 -23.51 18.90 11.84
CA TRP A 117 -24.44 17.80 12.07
C TRP A 117 -25.69 17.98 11.19
N SER A 118 -26.31 16.88 10.76
CA SER A 118 -27.63 16.88 10.10
C SER A 118 -27.71 17.61 8.76
N VAL A 119 -26.65 17.57 7.95
CA VAL A 119 -26.68 18.04 6.55
C VAL A 119 -27.62 17.20 5.69
N ARG A 120 -28.55 17.86 4.98
CA ARG A 120 -29.41 17.24 3.95
C ARG A 120 -28.94 17.72 2.57
N ASN A 121 -29.07 16.86 1.55
CA ASN A 121 -28.71 17.16 0.15
C ASN A 121 -27.21 17.47 -0.11
N VAL A 122 -26.30 16.77 0.57
CA VAL A 122 -24.85 16.88 0.29
C VAL A 122 -24.37 15.66 -0.49
N ILE A 123 -23.59 15.87 -1.54
CA ILE A 123 -22.91 14.81 -2.28
C ILE A 123 -21.77 14.27 -1.41
N LEU A 124 -21.99 13.14 -0.75
CA LEU A 124 -20.98 12.47 0.07
C LEU A 124 -20.00 11.70 -0.84
N THR A 125 -18.82 12.26 -1.08
CA THR A 125 -17.75 11.62 -1.86
C THR A 125 -16.97 10.57 -1.07
N LYS A 126 -17.02 10.61 0.27
CA LYS A 126 -16.31 9.67 1.14
C LYS A 126 -17.25 8.52 1.54
N ARG A 127 -16.83 7.28 1.26
CA ARG A 127 -17.48 6.05 1.73
C ARG A 127 -16.52 5.35 2.68
N THR A 128 -17.03 4.88 3.82
CA THR A 128 -16.27 4.05 4.76
C THR A 128 -16.90 2.68 4.77
N MET A 129 -16.14 1.63 4.45
CA MET A 129 -16.64 0.25 4.35
C MET A 129 -17.93 0.14 3.51
N GLY A 130 -17.96 0.81 2.36
CA GLY A 130 -19.09 0.76 1.42
C GLY A 130 -20.33 1.58 1.81
N LYS A 131 -20.41 2.12 3.03
CA LYS A 131 -21.53 2.95 3.49
C LYS A 131 -21.22 4.46 3.34
N PRO A 132 -22.21 5.29 2.96
CA PRO A 132 -22.08 6.74 3.00
C PRO A 132 -21.91 7.20 4.45
N VAL A 133 -20.92 8.06 4.72
CA VAL A 133 -20.73 8.64 6.07
C VAL A 133 -21.73 9.78 6.27
N SER A 134 -22.51 9.75 7.36
CA SER A 134 -23.55 10.76 7.65
C SER A 134 -23.04 12.09 8.19
N TYR A 135 -21.72 12.27 8.27
CA TYR A 135 -21.07 13.48 8.76
C TYR A 135 -19.97 13.94 7.80
N GLY A 136 -19.90 15.25 7.57
CA GLY A 136 -18.82 15.90 6.85
C GLY A 136 -17.94 16.70 7.81
N GLN A 137 -16.63 16.56 7.69
CA GLN A 137 -15.67 17.43 8.37
C GLN A 137 -15.17 18.47 7.37
N ILE A 138 -15.36 19.75 7.66
CA ILE A 138 -14.75 20.85 6.90
C ILE A 138 -13.52 21.29 7.69
N SER A 139 -12.35 21.18 7.06
CA SER A 139 -11.10 21.72 7.59
C SER A 139 -10.79 23.00 6.84
N CYS A 140 -10.89 24.13 7.53
CA CYS A 140 -10.44 25.42 7.00
C CYS A 140 -9.03 25.69 7.51
N PHE A 141 -8.12 26.02 6.59
CA PHE A 141 -6.78 26.50 6.92
C PHE A 141 -6.76 28.01 6.74
N THR A 142 -6.32 28.74 7.75
CA THR A 142 -6.04 30.17 7.65
C THR A 142 -4.56 30.31 7.29
N ASP A 143 -4.26 30.77 6.08
CA ASP A 143 -2.92 31.15 5.68
C ASP A 143 -2.54 32.47 6.40
N HIS A 144 -1.58 32.38 7.32
CA HIS A 144 -0.85 33.51 7.88
C HIS A 144 0.63 33.33 7.61
#